data_AF-A0A9C7Z7P3-F1
#
_entry.id   AF-A0A9C7Z7P3-F1
#
_cell.length_a   1.000
_cell.length_b   1.000
_cell.length_c   1.000
_cell.angle_alpha   90.00
_cell.angle_beta   90.00
_cell.angle_gamma   90.00
#
_symmetry.space_group_name_H-M   'P 1'
#
loop_
_entity.id
_entity.type
_entity.pdbx_description
1 polymer ?
#
loop_
_entity_poly.entity_id
_entity_poly.type
_entity_poly.pdbx_seq_one_letter_code
_entity_poly.pdbx_strand_id
1 'polypeptide(L)'
;LLNRLCASDVLVENKLFATLTTTVRRGEIAPGQWALFADTVGFIRNLPHHLIPAFAATLETVRDADLLLHVVDSSRPTCSEDYQSVIATLDHEVFTTDEPRPPVIDVLNKIDLISAGEIKTEAFHKPVLISARDGTKMDGLLARVQGILSQGKHDVSLLIPYNMMQEVHLLSQRERLTVCGYTKEGIEIEATLSDENLARLLRKGGRISPSASASQTRG
;
A
#
# COMPACT_ATOMS: atom_id res chain seq x y z
N LEU A 1 7.84 0.87 -12.20
CA LEU A 1 7.26 1.50 -11.00
C LEU A 1 7.91 0.95 -9.72
N LEU A 2 7.83 -0.36 -9.49
CA LEU A 2 8.38 -1.02 -8.31
C LEU A 2 9.84 -0.65 -8.00
N ASN A 3 10.71 -0.67 -9.02
CA ASN A 3 12.11 -0.24 -8.88
C ASN A 3 12.27 1.13 -8.22
N ARG A 4 11.42 2.08 -8.60
CA ARG A 4 11.48 3.44 -8.09
C ARG A 4 10.91 3.52 -6.68
N LEU A 5 9.82 2.80 -6.40
CA LEU A 5 9.22 2.73 -5.06
C LEU A 5 10.13 2.06 -4.02
N CYS A 6 10.97 1.12 -4.47
CA CYS A 6 11.82 0.31 -3.59
C CYS A 6 13.33 0.61 -3.73
N ALA A 7 13.70 1.68 -4.45
CA ALA A 7 15.09 2.03 -4.77
C ALA A 7 15.94 0.81 -5.20
N SER A 8 15.42 0.03 -6.16
CA SER A 8 16.02 -1.24 -6.58
C SER A 8 16.21 -1.35 -8.09
N ASP A 9 17.27 -2.04 -8.51
CA ASP A 9 17.68 -2.16 -9.92
C ASP A 9 17.25 -3.49 -10.57
N VAL A 10 15.95 -3.80 -10.59
CA VAL A 10 15.46 -4.97 -11.35
C VAL A 10 15.40 -4.62 -12.84
N LEU A 11 15.82 -5.55 -13.70
CA LEU A 11 15.70 -5.38 -15.14
C LEU A 11 14.22 -5.22 -15.54
N VAL A 12 13.86 -4.12 -16.22
CA VAL A 12 12.52 -3.90 -16.77
C VAL A 12 12.56 -4.20 -18.28
N GLU A 13 11.94 -5.29 -18.72
CA GLU A 13 11.82 -5.63 -20.15
C GLU A 13 10.41 -5.39 -20.68
N ASN A 14 10.29 -4.91 -21.93
CA ASN A 14 9.02 -4.79 -22.66
C ASN A 14 8.58 -6.16 -23.22
N LYS A 15 8.42 -7.18 -22.37
CA LYS A 15 7.95 -8.53 -22.75
C LYS A 15 6.72 -8.92 -21.93
N LEU A 16 5.84 -9.71 -22.54
CA LEU A 16 4.81 -10.47 -21.80
C LEU A 16 5.54 -11.37 -20.79
N PHE A 17 5.10 -11.36 -19.53
CA PHE A 17 5.74 -12.08 -18.40
C PHE A 17 7.09 -11.53 -17.91
N ALA A 18 7.34 -10.21 -18.02
CA ALA A 18 8.56 -9.60 -17.49
C ALA A 18 8.82 -9.91 -16.00
N THR A 19 7.78 -10.22 -15.22
CA THR A 19 7.90 -10.76 -13.86
C THR A 19 7.16 -12.09 -13.78
N LEU A 20 7.91 -13.20 -13.63
CA LEU A 20 7.38 -14.57 -13.48
C LEU A 20 7.35 -15.06 -12.02
N THR A 21 7.93 -14.29 -11.10
CA THR A 21 8.00 -14.60 -9.67
C THR A 21 7.56 -13.40 -8.84
N THR A 22 6.57 -13.59 -7.96
CA THR A 22 6.12 -12.55 -7.02
C THR A 22 7.30 -12.06 -6.21
N THR A 23 7.74 -10.83 -6.44
CA THR A 23 8.87 -10.25 -5.73
C THR A 23 8.34 -9.25 -4.71
N VAL A 24 8.49 -9.57 -3.42
CA VAL A 24 8.13 -8.67 -2.34
C VAL A 24 9.34 -7.79 -1.98
N ARG A 25 9.14 -6.48 -1.95
CA ARG A 25 10.19 -5.49 -1.67
C ARG A 25 9.68 -4.46 -0.68
N ARG A 26 10.58 -3.97 0.17
CA ARG A 26 10.28 -2.90 1.11
C ARG A 26 10.56 -1.55 0.46
N GLY A 27 9.61 -0.63 0.53
CA GLY A 27 9.75 0.74 0.04
C GLY A 27 9.28 1.75 1.09
N GLU A 28 9.91 2.94 1.12
CA GLU A 28 9.52 4.02 2.03
C GLU A 28 8.40 4.83 1.37
N ILE A 29 7.26 4.98 2.07
CA ILE A 29 6.07 5.69 1.57
C ILE A 29 5.95 7.11 2.11
N ALA A 30 6.58 7.37 3.25
CA ALA A 30 6.77 8.68 3.86
C ALA A 30 7.95 8.56 4.85
N PRO A 31 8.54 9.67 5.34
CA PRO A 31 9.68 9.60 6.26
C PRO A 31 9.41 8.67 7.46
N GLY A 32 10.19 7.58 7.55
CA GLY A 32 10.07 6.57 8.60
C GLY A 32 8.88 5.61 8.46
N GLN A 33 8.07 5.72 7.39
CA GLN A 33 6.94 4.85 7.09
C GLN A 33 7.26 3.95 5.89
N TRP A 34 7.08 2.65 6.08
CA TRP A 34 7.46 1.64 5.10
C TRP A 34 6.27 0.78 4.71
N ALA A 35 6.22 0.35 3.46
CA ALA A 35 5.27 -0.63 2.96
C ALA A 35 6.01 -1.77 2.24
N LEU A 36 5.35 -2.93 2.18
CA LEU A 36 5.76 -4.04 1.33
C LEU A 36 5.03 -3.94 0.00
N PHE A 37 5.78 -3.93 -1.09
CA PHE A 37 5.27 -3.94 -2.45
C PHE A 37 5.54 -5.31 -3.05
N ALA A 38 4.48 -6.00 -3.45
CA ALA A 38 4.57 -7.25 -4.20
C ALA A 38 4.37 -6.96 -5.69
N ASP A 39 5.34 -7.34 -6.53
CA ASP A 39 5.12 -7.35 -7.98
C ASP A 39 4.23 -8.55 -8.34
N THR A 40 3.11 -8.30 -8.99
CA THR A 40 2.24 -9.35 -9.50
C THR A 40 2.51 -9.59 -10.98
N VAL A 41 2.10 -10.75 -11.48
CA VAL A 41 2.12 -11.00 -12.91
C VAL A 41 1.13 -10.03 -13.57
N GLY A 42 1.59 -9.28 -14.57
CA GLY A 42 0.73 -8.36 -15.32
C GLY A 42 -0.45 -9.09 -15.94
N PHE A 43 -1.67 -8.62 -15.65
CA PHE A 43 -2.88 -9.16 -16.24
C PHE A 43 -2.87 -8.93 -17.76
N ILE A 44 -3.04 -10.01 -18.52
CA ILE A 44 -3.27 -9.94 -19.96
C ILE A 44 -4.79 -9.78 -20.16
N ARG A 45 -5.21 -8.99 -21.16
CA ARG A 45 -6.60 -8.98 -21.64
C ARG A 45 -7.10 -10.42 -21.79
N ASN A 46 -8.29 -10.72 -21.27
CA ASN A 46 -8.88 -12.06 -21.33
C ASN A 46 -7.91 -13.14 -20.84
N LEU A 47 -7.48 -13.04 -19.56
CA LEU A 47 -6.67 -14.07 -18.94
C LEU A 47 -7.30 -15.44 -19.24
N PRO A 48 -6.64 -16.32 -19.99
CA PRO A 48 -7.28 -17.57 -20.38
C PRO A 48 -7.66 -18.36 -19.12
N HIS A 49 -8.91 -18.79 -18.99
CA HIS A 49 -9.40 -19.44 -17.77
C HIS A 49 -8.53 -20.66 -17.34
N HIS A 50 -7.87 -21.32 -18.30
CA HIS A 50 -6.97 -22.44 -18.03
C HIS A 50 -5.64 -22.06 -17.36
N LEU A 51 -5.26 -20.77 -17.37
CA LEU A 51 -4.07 -20.25 -16.68
C LEU A 51 -4.36 -19.72 -15.28
N ILE A 52 -5.63 -19.55 -14.90
CA ILE A 52 -6.03 -19.10 -13.55
C ILE A 52 -5.41 -19.98 -12.43
N PRO A 53 -5.40 -21.33 -12.53
CA PRO A 53 -4.76 -22.15 -11.51
C PRO A 53 -3.24 -21.91 -11.38
N ALA A 54 -2.57 -21.60 -12.50
CA ALA A 54 -1.14 -21.29 -12.52
C ALA A 54 -0.82 -19.94 -11.85
N PHE A 55 -1.82 -19.07 -11.69
CA PHE A 55 -1.70 -17.77 -11.02
C PHE A 55 -2.35 -17.74 -9.63
N ALA A 56 -2.89 -18.85 -9.13
CA ALA A 56 -3.65 -18.90 -7.87
C ALA A 56 -2.91 -18.24 -6.68
N ALA A 57 -1.62 -18.51 -6.50
CA ALA A 57 -0.81 -17.89 -5.44
C ALA A 57 -0.61 -16.38 -5.65
N THR A 58 -0.61 -15.91 -6.90
CA THR A 58 -0.53 -14.48 -7.24
C THR A 58 -1.86 -13.79 -6.97
N LEU A 59 -2.98 -14.47 -7.24
CA LEU A 59 -4.33 -13.96 -6.97
C LEU A 59 -4.64 -13.93 -5.46
N GLU A 60 -4.13 -14.90 -4.69
CA GLU A 60 -4.20 -14.87 -3.22
C GLU A 60 -3.47 -13.64 -2.66
N THR A 61 -2.27 -13.33 -3.16
CA THR A 61 -1.54 -12.09 -2.79
C THR A 61 -2.35 -10.82 -3.10
N VAL A 62 -3.14 -10.82 -4.19
CA VAL A 62 -4.03 -9.69 -4.54
C VAL A 62 -5.22 -9.59 -3.59
N ARG A 63 -5.77 -10.72 -3.09
CA ARG A 63 -6.86 -10.73 -2.12
C ARG A 63 -6.42 -10.23 -0.74
N ASP A 64 -5.23 -10.62 -0.31
CA ASP A 64 -4.70 -10.29 1.02
C ASP A 64 -4.03 -8.92 1.10
N ALA A 65 -3.95 -8.18 -0.01
CA ALA A 65 -3.30 -6.87 -0.04
C ALA A 65 -4.10 -5.83 0.75
N ASP A 66 -3.42 -4.94 1.48
CA ASP A 66 -4.06 -3.78 2.11
C ASP A 66 -4.48 -2.69 1.10
N LEU A 67 -3.86 -2.70 -0.10
CA LEU A 67 -4.02 -1.71 -1.15
C LEU A 67 -3.53 -2.28 -2.49
N LEU A 68 -4.32 -2.08 -3.55
CA LEU A 68 -3.93 -2.38 -4.91
C LEU A 68 -3.51 -1.13 -5.69
N LEU A 69 -2.42 -1.24 -6.43
CA LEU A 69 -2.02 -0.25 -7.44
C LEU A 69 -2.32 -0.80 -8.83
N HIS A 70 -3.37 -0.31 -9.47
CA HIS A 70 -3.69 -0.68 -10.84
C HIS A 70 -2.94 0.22 -11.82
N VAL A 71 -1.79 -0.26 -12.31
CA VAL A 71 -0.93 0.50 -13.21
C VAL A 71 -1.37 0.34 -14.66
N VAL A 72 -1.77 1.45 -15.29
CA VAL A 72 -2.23 1.49 -16.68
C VAL A 72 -1.23 2.27 -17.51
N ASP A 73 -0.86 1.73 -18.67
CA ASP A 73 -0.06 2.46 -19.66
C ASP A 73 -0.95 3.46 -20.40
N SER A 74 -0.85 4.74 -20.04
CA SER A 74 -1.67 5.81 -20.60
C SER A 74 -1.31 6.20 -22.03
N SER A 75 -0.12 5.82 -22.51
CA SER A 75 0.35 6.15 -23.87
C SER A 75 -0.38 5.36 -24.95
N ARG A 76 -1.07 4.28 -24.56
CA ARG A 76 -1.80 3.40 -25.47
C ARG A 76 -3.19 3.97 -25.77
N PRO A 77 -3.61 4.04 -27.05
CA PRO A 77 -4.98 4.42 -27.41
C PRO A 77 -6.04 3.53 -26.76
N THR A 78 -5.67 2.29 -26.45
CA THR A 78 -6.56 1.28 -25.89
C THR A 78 -6.59 1.25 -24.36
N CYS A 79 -5.96 2.21 -23.67
CA CYS A 79 -5.76 2.18 -22.22
C CYS A 79 -7.08 2.03 -21.43
N SER A 80 -8.16 2.66 -21.89
CA SER A 80 -9.48 2.53 -21.26
C SER A 80 -10.05 1.11 -21.37
N GLU A 81 -9.84 0.43 -22.50
CA GLU A 81 -10.30 -0.96 -22.68
C GLU A 81 -9.46 -1.92 -21.84
N ASP A 82 -8.14 -1.69 -21.81
CA ASP A 82 -7.20 -2.45 -20.97
C ASP A 82 -7.61 -2.36 -19.50
N TYR A 83 -7.88 -1.14 -19.03
CA TYR A 83 -8.36 -0.88 -17.68
C TYR A 83 -9.67 -1.63 -17.37
N GLN A 84 -10.69 -1.49 -18.21
CA GLN A 84 -11.98 -2.15 -17.99
C GLN A 84 -11.86 -3.68 -18.00
N SER A 85 -11.00 -4.23 -18.86
CA SER A 85 -10.74 -5.67 -18.89
C SER A 85 -10.13 -6.16 -17.58
N VAL A 86 -9.18 -5.44 -17.00
CA VAL A 86 -8.53 -5.83 -15.74
C VAL A 86 -9.50 -5.71 -14.57
N ILE A 87 -10.28 -4.63 -14.49
CA ILE A 87 -11.32 -4.47 -13.47
C ILE A 87 -12.33 -5.63 -13.54
N ALA A 88 -12.79 -5.97 -14.75
CA ALA A 88 -13.67 -7.12 -14.93
C ALA A 88 -13.03 -8.44 -14.47
N THR A 89 -11.75 -8.68 -14.75
CA THR A 89 -11.05 -9.87 -14.24
C THR A 89 -10.95 -9.88 -12.71
N LEU A 90 -10.63 -8.75 -12.08
CA LEU A 90 -10.61 -8.64 -10.62
C LEU A 90 -11.99 -8.93 -10.03
N ASP A 91 -13.04 -8.41 -10.65
CA ASP A 91 -14.43 -8.57 -10.19
C ASP A 91 -14.98 -9.98 -10.33
N HIS A 92 -14.61 -10.71 -11.38
CA HIS A 92 -15.18 -12.04 -11.67
C HIS A 92 -14.30 -13.20 -11.18
N GLU A 93 -12.99 -13.04 -11.16
CA GLU A 93 -12.04 -14.15 -10.92
C GLU A 93 -11.31 -14.04 -9.58
N VAL A 94 -11.20 -12.83 -9.01
CA VAL A 94 -10.39 -12.59 -7.80
C VAL A 94 -11.27 -12.33 -6.59
N PHE A 95 -12.21 -11.38 -6.71
CA PHE A 95 -13.04 -10.93 -5.60
C PHE A 95 -14.47 -11.43 -5.72
N THR A 96 -14.85 -12.37 -4.85
CA THR A 96 -16.25 -12.80 -4.70
C THR A 96 -17.10 -11.65 -4.13
N THR A 97 -18.42 -11.74 -4.26
CA THR A 97 -19.35 -10.67 -3.84
C THR A 97 -19.42 -10.43 -2.34
N ASP A 98 -18.94 -11.38 -1.52
CA ASP A 98 -19.18 -11.39 -0.06
C ASP A 98 -17.93 -11.00 0.76
N GLU A 99 -16.77 -10.78 0.12
CA GLU A 99 -15.52 -10.42 0.80
C GLU A 99 -15.20 -8.92 0.66
N PRO A 100 -14.70 -8.27 1.73
CA PRO A 100 -14.25 -6.89 1.66
C PRO A 100 -13.08 -6.78 0.68
N ARG A 101 -13.22 -5.91 -0.32
CA ARG A 101 -12.20 -5.69 -1.35
C ARG A 101 -11.20 -4.63 -0.89
N PRO A 102 -9.89 -4.80 -1.18
CA PRO A 102 -8.93 -3.76 -0.91
C PRO A 102 -9.21 -2.52 -1.77
N PRO A 103 -8.90 -1.32 -1.25
CA PRO A 103 -8.95 -0.10 -2.04
C PRO A 103 -7.99 -0.21 -3.24
N VAL A 104 -8.39 0.38 -4.37
CA VAL A 104 -7.59 0.43 -5.60
C VAL A 104 -7.22 1.87 -5.90
N ILE A 105 -5.93 2.11 -6.20
CA ILE A 105 -5.48 3.36 -6.83
C ILE A 105 -5.22 3.08 -8.31
N ASP A 106 -5.94 3.79 -9.17
CA ASP A 106 -5.64 3.81 -10.61
C ASP A 106 -4.39 4.67 -10.85
N VAL A 107 -3.35 4.06 -11.39
CA VAL A 107 -2.05 4.69 -11.65
C VAL A 107 -1.84 4.78 -13.16
N LEU A 108 -2.10 5.97 -13.71
CA LEU A 108 -1.86 6.30 -15.09
C LEU A 108 -0.37 6.59 -15.31
N ASN A 109 0.35 5.59 -15.81
CA ASN A 109 1.80 5.61 -15.99
C ASN A 109 2.18 5.96 -17.43
N LYS A 110 3.45 6.34 -17.62
CA LYS A 110 4.07 6.76 -18.89
C LYS A 110 3.56 8.10 -19.43
N ILE A 111 3.23 9.03 -18.55
CA ILE A 111 2.83 10.39 -18.96
C ILE A 111 3.95 11.15 -19.69
N ASP A 112 5.20 10.70 -19.57
CA ASP A 112 6.34 11.23 -20.34
C ASP A 112 6.20 11.03 -21.86
N LEU A 113 5.34 10.11 -22.29
CA LEU A 113 5.09 9.81 -23.70
C LEU A 113 3.86 10.54 -24.27
N ILE A 114 3.20 11.39 -23.49
CA ILE A 114 1.89 11.98 -23.83
C ILE A 114 1.94 13.50 -23.67
N SER A 115 1.34 14.23 -24.61
CA SER A 115 1.23 15.68 -24.51
C SER A 115 0.27 16.08 -23.39
N ALA A 116 0.51 17.21 -22.73
CA ALA A 116 -0.21 17.65 -21.51
C ALA A 116 -1.73 17.89 -21.64
N GLY A 117 -2.34 17.71 -22.83
CA GLY A 117 -3.78 17.81 -23.08
C GLY A 117 -4.41 16.54 -23.67
N GLU A 118 -3.64 15.46 -23.85
CA GLU A 118 -4.12 14.22 -24.49
C GLU A 118 -4.44 13.11 -23.49
N ILE A 119 -4.16 13.34 -22.19
CA ILE A 119 -4.41 12.36 -21.15
C ILE A 119 -5.90 12.34 -20.80
N LYS A 120 -6.59 11.31 -21.29
CA LYS A 120 -8.00 11.05 -20.99
C LYS A 120 -8.10 10.36 -19.63
N THR A 121 -8.81 10.96 -18.69
CA THR A 121 -8.97 10.45 -17.32
C THR A 121 -10.40 10.04 -16.98
N GLU A 122 -11.35 10.27 -17.88
CA GLU A 122 -12.79 10.16 -17.63
C GLU A 122 -13.24 8.72 -17.32
N ALA A 123 -12.49 7.73 -17.82
CA ALA A 123 -12.77 6.31 -17.60
C ALA A 123 -12.25 5.77 -16.27
N PHE A 124 -11.49 6.56 -15.50
CA PHE A 124 -10.73 6.11 -14.32
C PHE A 124 -11.24 6.76 -13.04
N HIS A 125 -11.13 6.05 -11.91
CA HIS A 125 -11.61 6.55 -10.63
C HIS A 125 -10.52 7.34 -9.89
N LYS A 126 -10.54 8.67 -10.02
CA LYS A 126 -9.58 9.59 -9.38
C LYS A 126 -8.11 9.15 -9.60
N PRO A 127 -7.66 9.02 -10.86
CA PRO A 127 -6.36 8.44 -11.16
C PRO A 127 -5.21 9.32 -10.67
N VAL A 128 -4.10 8.67 -10.34
CA VAL A 128 -2.81 9.33 -10.13
C VAL A 128 -1.98 9.22 -11.39
N LEU A 129 -1.56 10.38 -11.93
CA LEU A 129 -0.76 10.48 -13.14
C LEU A 129 0.73 10.49 -12.79
N ILE A 130 1.50 9.55 -13.33
CA ILE A 130 2.95 9.43 -13.06
C ILE A 130 3.78 9.14 -14.31
N SER A 131 5.06 9.47 -14.26
CA SER A 131 6.07 8.75 -15.05
C SER A 131 6.95 7.97 -14.09
N ALA A 132 6.78 6.64 -14.06
CA ALA A 132 7.66 5.79 -13.29
C ALA A 132 9.10 5.79 -13.82
N ARG A 133 9.29 6.08 -15.11
CA ARG A 133 10.60 6.16 -15.75
C ARG A 133 11.35 7.41 -15.28
N ASP A 134 10.71 8.57 -15.36
CA ASP A 134 11.36 9.85 -15.04
C ASP A 134 11.22 10.24 -13.56
N GLY A 135 10.32 9.58 -12.83
CA GLY A 135 9.98 9.90 -11.45
C GLY A 135 8.99 11.06 -11.29
N THR A 136 8.40 11.52 -12.40
CA THR A 136 7.44 12.63 -12.39
C THR A 136 6.19 12.27 -11.59
N LYS A 137 5.78 13.18 -10.68
CA LYS A 137 4.57 13.09 -9.86
C LYS A 137 4.49 11.88 -8.92
N MET A 138 5.64 11.26 -8.59
CA MET A 138 5.71 10.15 -7.65
C MET A 138 5.26 10.53 -6.24
N ASP A 139 5.52 11.76 -5.79
CA ASP A 139 5.10 12.24 -4.47
C ASP A 139 3.58 12.18 -4.28
N GLY A 140 2.82 12.49 -5.34
CA GLY A 140 1.36 12.41 -5.31
C GLY A 140 0.85 10.97 -5.18
N LEU A 141 1.55 10.01 -5.79
CA LEU A 141 1.24 8.58 -5.61
C LEU A 141 1.55 8.13 -4.18
N LEU A 142 2.74 8.48 -3.67
CA LEU A 142 3.16 8.10 -2.31
C LEU A 142 2.23 8.71 -1.25
N ALA A 143 1.85 9.98 -1.38
CA ALA A 143 0.89 10.62 -0.48
C ALA A 143 -0.48 9.93 -0.52
N ARG A 144 -0.94 9.49 -1.70
CA ARG A 144 -2.20 8.75 -1.82
C ARG A 144 -2.12 7.37 -1.17
N VAL A 145 -1.03 6.64 -1.41
CA VAL A 145 -0.73 5.35 -0.76
C VAL A 145 -0.71 5.51 0.76
N GLN A 146 0.04 6.49 1.26
CA GLN A 146 0.12 6.81 2.68
C GLN A 146 -1.25 7.09 3.28
N GLY A 147 -2.05 7.94 2.63
CA GLY A 147 -3.37 8.33 3.12
C GLY A 147 -4.32 7.14 3.26
N ILE A 148 -4.28 6.19 2.32
CA ILE A 148 -5.10 4.98 2.37
C ILE A 148 -4.59 4.01 3.44
N LEU A 149 -3.29 3.72 3.47
CA LEU A 149 -2.71 2.77 4.45
C LEU A 149 -2.74 3.29 5.90
N SER A 150 -2.92 4.60 6.07
CA SER A 150 -3.07 5.25 7.37
C SER A 150 -4.54 5.47 7.77
N GLN A 151 -5.49 5.15 6.89
CA GLN A 151 -6.90 5.34 7.17
C GLN A 151 -7.34 4.43 8.33
N GLY A 152 -8.01 5.00 9.33
CA GLY A 152 -8.43 4.26 10.54
C GLY A 152 -7.28 3.94 11.51
N LYS A 153 -6.09 4.54 11.32
CA LYS A 153 -4.99 4.49 12.26
C LYS A 153 -4.80 5.83 12.97
N HIS A 154 -4.46 5.76 14.25
CA HIS A 154 -4.31 6.91 15.14
C HIS A 154 -2.90 6.94 15.72
N ASP A 155 -2.24 8.09 15.58
CA ASP A 155 -1.02 8.38 16.31
C ASP A 155 -1.38 8.66 17.77
N VAL A 156 -0.88 7.82 18.66
CA VAL A 156 -1.18 7.86 20.10
C VAL A 156 0.09 7.69 20.92
N SER A 157 0.14 8.38 22.05
CA SER A 157 1.11 8.12 23.11
C SER A 157 0.42 7.34 24.23
N LEU A 158 0.99 6.18 24.59
CA LEU A 158 0.42 5.29 25.59
C LEU A 158 1.44 4.95 26.67
N LEU A 159 0.98 4.91 27.91
CA LEU A 159 1.67 4.23 29.01
C LEU A 159 1.14 2.81 29.09
N ILE A 160 2.00 1.82 28.83
CA ILE A 160 1.66 0.40 28.81
C ILE A 160 2.29 -0.30 30.02
N PRO A 161 1.48 -0.91 30.91
CA PRO A 161 2.00 -1.65 32.05
C PRO A 161 2.88 -2.85 31.64
N TYR A 162 3.85 -3.23 32.48
CA TYR A 162 4.81 -4.31 32.17
C TYR A 162 4.19 -5.70 32.01
N ASN A 163 2.95 -5.92 32.45
CA ASN A 163 2.25 -7.18 32.21
C ASN A 163 1.70 -7.31 30.78
N MET A 164 1.77 -6.26 29.97
CA MET A 164 1.30 -6.22 28.57
C MET A 164 2.46 -6.23 27.55
N MET A 165 3.67 -6.59 27.97
CA MET A 165 4.85 -6.59 27.09
C MET A 165 4.71 -7.56 25.91
N GLN A 166 3.91 -8.62 26.06
CA GLN A 166 3.63 -9.55 24.97
C GLN A 166 2.78 -8.88 23.87
N GLU A 167 1.76 -8.11 24.23
CA GLU A 167 0.94 -7.34 23.29
C GLU A 167 1.76 -6.28 22.57
N VAL A 168 2.63 -5.57 23.30
CA VAL A 168 3.54 -4.59 22.72
C VAL A 168 4.48 -5.27 21.71
N HIS A 169 5.04 -6.42 22.06
CA HIS A 169 5.90 -7.18 21.16
C HIS A 169 5.15 -7.58 19.88
N LEU A 170 3.95 -8.16 20.00
CA LEU A 170 3.15 -8.56 18.84
C LEU A 170 2.75 -7.37 17.96
N LEU A 171 2.42 -6.23 18.56
CA LEU A 171 2.10 -5.00 17.84
C LEU A 171 3.34 -4.42 17.14
N SER A 172 4.51 -4.44 17.80
CA SER A 172 5.76 -3.93 17.20
C SER A 172 6.20 -4.69 15.95
N GLN A 173 5.70 -5.91 15.73
CA GLN A 173 5.96 -6.69 14.52
C GLN A 173 5.06 -6.27 13.33
N ARG A 174 3.95 -5.59 13.60
CA ARG A 174 2.88 -5.30 12.61
C ARG A 174 2.57 -3.82 12.44
N GLU A 175 2.85 -3.01 13.44
CA GLU A 175 2.52 -1.60 13.51
C GLU A 175 3.74 -0.75 13.88
N ARG A 176 3.66 0.55 13.57
CA ARG A 176 4.70 1.51 13.93
C ARG A 176 4.59 1.79 15.42
N LEU A 177 5.58 1.36 16.19
CA LEU A 177 5.67 1.56 17.63
C LEU A 177 7.11 1.90 18.01
N THR A 178 7.27 3.00 18.73
CA THR A 178 8.54 3.45 19.30
C THR A 178 8.42 3.48 20.81
N VAL A 179 9.39 2.91 21.52
CA VAL A 179 9.49 3.03 22.98
C VAL A 179 10.21 4.34 23.30
N CYS A 180 9.52 5.25 23.97
CA CYS A 180 10.05 6.57 24.31
C CYS A 180 10.70 6.60 25.70
N GLY A 181 10.31 5.69 26.60
CA GLY A 181 10.86 5.66 27.94
C GLY A 181 10.33 4.52 28.81
N TYR A 182 10.95 4.38 29.99
CA TYR A 182 10.58 3.42 31.02
C TYR A 182 10.23 4.19 32.29
N THR A 183 9.10 3.85 32.89
CA THR A 183 8.63 4.44 34.15
C THR A 183 8.46 3.33 35.19
N LYS A 184 8.10 3.73 36.42
CA LYS A 184 7.75 2.77 37.47
C LYS A 184 6.45 2.00 37.18
N GLU A 185 5.55 2.59 36.40
CA GLU A 185 4.21 2.03 36.13
C GLU A 185 4.16 1.21 34.83
N GLY A 186 5.12 1.40 33.93
CA GLY A 186 5.15 0.75 32.62
C GLY A 186 6.11 1.42 31.64
N ILE A 187 5.96 1.08 30.37
CA ILE A 187 6.69 1.70 29.26
C ILE A 187 5.87 2.80 28.60
N GLU A 188 6.51 3.88 28.21
CA GLU A 188 5.89 4.90 27.37
C GLU A 188 6.19 4.59 25.91
N ILE A 189 5.15 4.54 25.09
CA ILE A 189 5.25 4.28 23.65
C ILE A 189 4.56 5.37 22.86
N GLU A 190 5.10 5.66 21.69
CA GLU A 190 4.42 6.36 20.60
C GLU A 190 4.12 5.35 19.51
N ALA A 191 2.85 5.26 19.09
CA ALA A 191 2.45 4.27 18.11
C ALA A 191 1.36 4.78 17.16
N THR A 192 1.34 4.22 15.95
CA THR A 192 0.26 4.39 14.98
C THR A 192 -0.58 3.12 14.99
N LEU A 193 -1.73 3.16 15.68
CA LEU A 193 -2.54 1.97 15.94
C LEU A 193 -3.89 2.06 15.23
N SER A 194 -4.42 0.93 14.76
CA SER A 194 -5.83 0.87 14.36
C SER A 194 -6.77 1.09 15.57
N ASP A 195 -8.02 1.47 15.31
CA ASP A 195 -9.07 1.58 16.34
C ASP A 195 -9.19 0.30 17.19
N GLU A 196 -9.11 -0.86 16.54
CA GLU A 196 -9.18 -2.16 17.21
C GLU A 196 -8.01 -2.37 18.18
N ASN A 197 -6.78 -2.10 17.72
CA ASN A 197 -5.57 -2.29 18.51
C ASN A 197 -5.49 -1.27 19.66
N LEU A 198 -5.87 -0.02 19.40
CA LEU A 198 -5.99 1.01 20.43
C LEU A 198 -7.00 0.60 21.50
N ALA A 199 -8.23 0.23 21.10
CA ALA A 199 -9.26 -0.22 22.04
C ALA A 199 -8.85 -1.47 22.82
N ARG A 200 -8.09 -2.38 22.20
CA ARG A 200 -7.53 -3.57 22.86
C ARG A 200 -6.52 -3.19 23.94
N LEU A 201 -5.59 -2.28 23.66
CA LEU A 201 -4.60 -1.82 24.65
C LEU A 201 -5.26 -1.09 25.81
N LEU A 202 -6.23 -0.20 25.53
CA LEU A 202 -6.95 0.53 26.57
C LEU A 202 -7.74 -0.41 27.50
N ARG A 203 -8.43 -1.41 26.95
CA ARG A 203 -9.17 -2.41 27.77
C ARG A 203 -8.27 -3.24 28.68
N LYS A 204 -7.03 -3.51 28.26
CA LYS A 204 -6.07 -4.30 29.04
C LYS A 204 -5.29 -3.48 30.07
N GLY A 205 -5.52 -2.17 30.14
CA GLY A 205 -4.93 -1.29 31.15
C GLY A 205 -3.88 -0.30 30.62
N GLY A 206 -3.66 -0.26 29.31
CA GLY A 206 -2.93 0.83 28.68
C GLY A 206 -3.65 2.16 28.89
N ARG A 207 -2.90 3.24 29.09
CA ARG A 207 -3.45 4.57 29.35
C ARG A 207 -2.93 5.56 28.32
N ILE A 208 -3.78 6.47 27.85
CA ILE A 208 -3.32 7.59 27.02
C ILE A 208 -2.40 8.47 27.86
N SER A 209 -1.15 8.62 27.41
CA SER A 209 -0.20 9.52 28.04
C SER A 209 -0.30 10.90 27.39
N PRO A 210 -0.37 12.00 28.18
CA PRO A 210 -0.46 13.35 27.64
C PRO A 210 0.85 13.86 26.99
N SER A 211 1.91 13.04 26.91
CA SER A 211 3.23 13.45 26.41
C SER A 211 3.31 13.73 24.90
N ALA A 212 2.22 13.64 24.13
CA ALA A 212 2.23 13.72 22.67
C ALA A 212 2.21 15.14 22.04
N SER A 213 2.21 16.23 22.81
CA SER A 213 1.99 17.58 22.25
C SER A 213 3.23 18.48 22.13
N ALA A 214 4.45 18.00 22.41
CA ALA A 214 5.62 18.89 22.53
C ALA A 214 6.85 18.57 21.64
N SER A 215 6.74 17.73 20.61
CA SER A 215 7.90 17.36 19.77
C SER A 215 7.84 17.82 18.30
N GLN A 216 6.84 18.60 17.90
CA GLN A 216 6.85 19.33 16.62
C GLN A 216 7.43 20.75 16.80
N THR A 217 8.69 20.86 17.21
CA THR A 217 9.52 22.06 16.98
C THR A 217 10.97 21.72 17.36
N ARG A 218 11.75 21.26 16.38
CA ARG A 218 13.23 21.21 16.30
C ARG A 218 13.57 20.30 15.11
N GLY A 219 14.14 20.73 14.00
CA GLY A 219 14.58 22.03 13.50
C GLY A 219 14.92 21.86 12.02
#